data_AF-A0A518CWT2-F1
#
_entry.id   AF-A0A518CWT2-F1
#
_cell.length_a   1.000
_cell.length_b   1.000
_cell.length_c   1.000
_cell.angle_alpha   90.00
_cell.angle_beta   90.00
_cell.angle_gamma   90.00
#
_symmetry.space_group_name_H-M   'P 1'
#
loop_
_entity.id
_entity.type
_entity.pdbx_description
1 polymer ?
#
loop_
_entity_poly.entity_id
_entity_poly.type
_entity_poly.pdbx_seq_one_letter_code
_entity_poly.pdbx_strand_id
1 'polypeptide(L)'
;MLFFAYLYIAMYTTVALWGIREDMRWEAPRWKATLSVVGNAVGIAGMLLWATDEVGQKLSAVWRWVLPALVIQLAIEVVYEYRLRLRRMLPEGELSDAQIRSLVWTSIGLGLLTAVPFFWMNYELAYPSS
;
A
#
# COMPACT_ATOMS: atom_id res chain seq x y z
N MET A 1 -1.08 19.40 13.72
CA MET A 1 -1.40 18.05 13.21
C MET A 1 -1.44 18.00 11.68
N LEU A 2 -2.18 18.89 11.01
CA LEU A 2 -2.30 18.94 9.53
C LEU A 2 -0.96 18.93 8.77
N PHE A 3 0.04 19.70 9.21
CA PHE A 3 1.37 19.70 8.59
C PHE A 3 2.00 18.30 8.53
N PHE A 4 1.94 17.53 9.62
CA PHE A 4 2.47 16.17 9.66
C PHE A 4 1.68 15.20 8.77
N ALA A 5 0.36 15.40 8.64
CA ALA A 5 -0.46 14.62 7.72
C ALA A 5 -0.05 14.86 6.27
N TYR A 6 0.10 16.12 5.84
CA TYR A 6 0.58 16.46 4.49
C TYR A 6 2.00 15.96 4.22
N LEU A 7 2.91 16.07 5.21
CA LEU A 7 4.25 15.53 5.09
C LEU A 7 4.22 14.00 4.88
N TYR A 8 3.39 13.29 5.65
CA TYR A 8 3.21 11.85 5.49
C TYR A 8 2.60 11.49 4.13
N ILE A 9 1.59 12.24 3.65
CA ILE A 9 1.00 12.07 2.31
C ILE A 9 2.08 12.22 1.22
N ALA A 10 2.94 13.24 1.33
CA ALA A 10 4.02 13.46 0.37
C ALA A 10 5.05 12.32 0.38
N MET A 11 5.44 11.85 1.57
CA MET A 11 6.33 10.69 1.72
C MET A 11 5.70 9.43 1.10
N TYR A 12 4.44 9.15 1.42
CA TYR A 12 3.73 7.98 0.90
C TYR A 12 3.57 8.04 -0.62
N THR A 13 3.23 9.20 -1.16
CA THR A 13 3.15 9.43 -2.62
C THR A 13 4.48 9.12 -3.30
N THR A 14 5.59 9.50 -2.68
CA THR A 14 6.94 9.19 -3.18
C THR A 14 7.20 7.68 -3.19
N VAL A 15 6.81 6.97 -2.14
CA VAL A 15 6.93 5.51 -2.05
C VAL A 15 6.04 4.82 -3.08
N ALA A 16 4.81 5.29 -3.30
CA ALA A 16 3.90 4.75 -4.31
C ALA A 16 4.47 4.91 -5.72
N LEU A 17 5.01 6.09 -6.06
CA LEU A 17 5.69 6.32 -7.34
C LEU A 17 6.92 5.43 -7.50
N TRP A 18 7.69 5.22 -6.43
CA TRP A 18 8.80 4.28 -6.45
C TRP A 18 8.34 2.85 -6.72
N GLY A 19 7.26 2.40 -6.07
CA GLY A 19 6.64 1.09 -6.31
C GLY A 19 6.21 0.89 -7.76
N ILE A 20 5.53 1.89 -8.34
CA ILE A 20 5.12 1.87 -9.76
C ILE A 20 6.35 1.82 -10.68
N ARG A 21 7.40 2.57 -10.36
CA ARG A 21 8.66 2.53 -11.11
C ARG A 21 9.31 1.14 -11.02
N GLU A 22 9.31 0.51 -9.85
CA GLU A 22 9.81 -0.85 -9.70
C GLU A 22 8.98 -1.84 -10.52
N ASP A 23 7.66 -1.73 -10.51
CA ASP A 23 6.80 -2.58 -11.33
C ASP A 23 7.14 -2.51 -12.81
N MET A 24 7.40 -1.31 -13.32
CA MET A 24 7.84 -1.12 -14.70
C MET A 24 9.24 -1.69 -14.95
N ARG A 25 10.18 -1.47 -14.01
CA ARG A 25 11.56 -1.97 -14.11
C ARG A 25 11.62 -3.50 -14.12
N TRP A 26 10.70 -4.15 -13.42
CA TRP A 26 10.66 -5.61 -13.26
C TRP A 26 9.57 -6.28 -14.10
N GLU A 27 9.06 -5.57 -15.11
CA GLU A 27 8.08 -6.07 -16.09
C GLU A 27 6.88 -6.76 -15.43
N ALA A 28 6.36 -6.17 -14.35
CA ALA A 28 5.18 -6.70 -13.70
C ALA A 28 4.01 -6.81 -14.69
N PRO A 29 3.15 -7.84 -14.55
CA PRO A 29 1.97 -7.97 -15.40
C PRO A 29 1.16 -6.67 -15.44
N ARG A 30 0.67 -6.28 -16.62
CA ARG A 30 -0.05 -5.01 -16.82
C ARG A 30 -1.20 -4.82 -15.83
N TRP A 31 -1.94 -5.90 -15.53
CA TRP A 31 -3.04 -5.86 -14.57
C TRP A 31 -2.57 -5.48 -13.15
N LYS A 32 -1.37 -5.93 -12.75
CA LYS A 32 -0.76 -5.63 -11.46
C LYS A 32 -0.35 -4.17 -11.43
N ALA A 33 0.38 -3.70 -12.44
CA ALA A 33 0.80 -2.30 -12.53
C ALA A 33 -0.41 -1.34 -12.50
N THR A 34 -1.49 -1.65 -13.24
CA THR A 34 -2.73 -0.87 -13.19
C THR A 34 -3.34 -0.89 -11.79
N LEU A 35 -3.40 -2.05 -11.13
CA LEU A 35 -3.93 -2.16 -9.78
C LEU A 35 -3.10 -1.33 -8.79
N SER A 36 -1.77 -1.36 -8.88
CA SER A 36 -0.87 -0.55 -8.07
C SER A 36 -1.10 0.95 -8.27
N VAL A 37 -1.22 1.40 -9.53
CA VAL A 37 -1.49 2.82 -9.84
C VAL A 37 -2.85 3.24 -9.28
N VAL A 38 -3.91 2.50 -9.57
CA VAL A 38 -5.29 2.84 -9.16
C VAL A 38 -5.42 2.79 -7.64
N GLY A 39 -4.93 1.73 -6.99
CA GLY A 39 -5.01 1.57 -5.54
C GLY A 39 -4.27 2.66 -4.79
N ASN A 40 -3.03 2.98 -5.20
CA ASN A 40 -2.28 4.08 -4.57
C ASN A 40 -2.94 5.44 -4.82
N ALA A 41 -3.41 5.72 -6.03
CA ALA A 41 -4.06 6.98 -6.34
C ALA A 41 -5.34 7.18 -5.51
N VAL A 42 -6.18 6.15 -5.42
CA VAL A 42 -7.40 6.18 -4.61
C VAL A 42 -7.08 6.34 -3.13
N GLY A 43 -6.10 5.60 -2.62
CA GLY A 43 -5.71 5.70 -1.21
C GLY A 43 -5.11 7.05 -0.83
N ILE A 44 -4.28 7.65 -1.70
CA ILE A 44 -3.74 9.00 -1.51
C ILE A 44 -4.86 10.04 -1.57
N ALA A 45 -5.82 9.88 -2.50
CA ALA A 45 -7.00 10.75 -2.54
C ALA A 45 -7.79 10.69 -1.23
N GLY A 46 -7.94 9.50 -0.65
CA GLY A 46 -8.52 9.34 0.69
C GLY A 46 -7.74 10.07 1.77
N MET A 47 -6.42 9.93 1.80
CA MET A 47 -5.61 10.65 2.80
C MET A 47 -5.73 12.17 2.66
N LEU A 48 -5.83 12.68 1.43
CA LEU A 48 -6.05 14.12 1.18
C LEU A 48 -7.44 14.57 1.66
N LEU A 49 -8.50 13.82 1.36
CA LEU A 49 -9.85 14.10 1.83
C LEU A 49 -9.96 14.05 3.36
N TRP A 50 -9.26 13.11 3.99
CA TRP A 50 -9.15 13.04 5.44
C TRP A 50 -8.44 14.28 6.01
N ALA A 51 -7.37 14.73 5.35
CA ALA A 51 -6.60 15.90 5.79
C ALA A 51 -7.35 17.23 5.59
N THR A 52 -8.37 17.30 4.72
CA THR A 52 -9.17 18.52 4.53
C THR A 52 -10.40 18.60 5.45
N ASP A 53 -10.64 17.58 6.29
CA ASP A 53 -11.81 17.48 7.20
C ASP A 53 -13.18 17.56 6.47
N GLU A 54 -13.19 17.32 5.16
CA GLU A 54 -14.40 17.33 4.34
C GLU A 54 -15.03 15.94 4.26
N VAL A 55 -15.52 15.42 5.39
CA VAL A 55 -16.10 14.07 5.44
C VAL A 55 -17.63 14.14 5.42
N GLY A 56 -18.20 14.24 4.21
CA GLY A 56 -19.65 14.12 4.03
C GLY A 56 -20.15 12.67 4.20
N GLN A 57 -21.37 12.46 4.70
CA GLN A 57 -22.00 11.13 4.80
C GLN A 57 -21.97 10.34 3.47
N LYS A 58 -22.07 11.04 2.33
CA LYS A 58 -21.99 10.44 0.99
C LYS A 58 -20.59 9.87 0.68
N LEU A 59 -19.53 10.55 1.12
CA LEU A 59 -18.15 10.10 0.93
C LEU A 59 -17.87 8.86 1.78
N SER A 60 -18.31 8.85 3.04
CA SER A 60 -18.16 7.69 3.93
C SER A 60 -18.80 6.42 3.35
N ALA A 61 -20.01 6.53 2.77
CA ALA A 61 -20.68 5.40 2.14
C ALA A 61 -19.87 4.77 0.99
N VAL A 62 -19.22 5.61 0.15
CA VAL A 62 -18.34 5.15 -0.93
C VAL A 62 -17.06 4.54 -0.33
N TRP A 63 -16.49 5.18 0.69
CA TRP A 63 -15.21 4.77 1.24
C TRP A 63 -15.25 3.42 1.98
N ARG A 64 -16.43 3.02 2.48
CA ARG A 64 -16.67 1.66 3.00
C ARG A 64 -16.46 0.55 1.96
N TRP A 65 -16.62 0.85 0.68
CA TRP A 65 -16.33 -0.08 -0.42
C TRP A 65 -14.90 0.03 -0.92
N VAL A 66 -14.34 1.25 -0.89
CA VAL A 66 -12.95 1.50 -1.25
C VAL A 66 -11.98 0.80 -0.29
N LEU A 67 -12.25 0.86 1.01
CA LEU A 67 -11.34 0.31 2.02
C LEU A 67 -11.05 -1.20 1.82
N PRO A 68 -12.06 -2.09 1.67
CA PRO A 68 -11.81 -3.49 1.33
C PRO A 68 -11.01 -3.66 0.02
N ALA A 69 -11.25 -2.84 -1.00
CA ALA A 69 -10.50 -2.90 -2.26
C ALA A 69 -9.03 -2.53 -2.07
N LEU A 70 -8.73 -1.52 -1.23
CA LEU A 70 -7.35 -1.17 -0.85
C LEU A 70 -6.67 -2.30 -0.06
N VAL A 71 -7.40 -2.97 0.84
CA VAL A 71 -6.87 -4.13 1.58
C VAL A 71 -6.56 -5.30 0.64
N ILE A 72 -7.45 -5.59 -0.31
CA ILE A 72 -7.22 -6.63 -1.33
C ILE A 72 -6.01 -6.27 -2.20
N GLN A 73 -5.90 -5.01 -2.62
CA GLN A 73 -4.75 -4.53 -3.38
C GLN A 73 -3.45 -4.70 -2.59
N LEU A 74 -3.40 -4.31 -1.31
CA LEU A 74 -2.24 -4.55 -0.46
C LEU A 74 -1.89 -6.04 -0.34
N ALA A 75 -2.88 -6.91 -0.18
CA ALA A 75 -2.63 -8.35 -0.12
C ALA A 75 -1.98 -8.87 -1.42
N ILE A 76 -2.43 -8.38 -2.57
CA ILE A 76 -1.84 -8.70 -3.87
C ILE A 76 -0.39 -8.18 -3.96
N GLU A 77 -0.14 -6.93 -3.53
CA GLU A 77 1.22 -6.35 -3.47
C GLU A 77 2.15 -7.20 -2.63
N VAL A 78 1.73 -7.55 -1.41
CA VAL A 78 2.53 -8.36 -0.47
C VAL A 78 2.88 -9.71 -1.06
N VAL A 79 1.91 -10.40 -1.67
CA VAL A 79 2.15 -11.71 -2.30
C VAL A 79 3.10 -11.58 -3.49
N TYR A 80 2.94 -10.52 -4.30
CA TYR A 80 3.79 -10.29 -5.45
C TYR A 80 5.22 -9.93 -5.05
N GLU A 81 5.36 -9.03 -4.08
CA GLU A 81 6.64 -8.59 -3.54
C GLU A 81 7.38 -9.75 -2.87
N TYR A 82 6.69 -10.60 -2.11
CA TYR A 82 7.25 -11.82 -1.57
C TYR A 82 7.82 -12.73 -2.67
N ARG A 83 7.03 -13.01 -3.70
CA ARG A 83 7.46 -13.84 -4.83
C ARG A 83 8.66 -13.24 -5.56
N LEU A 84 8.68 -11.93 -5.74
CA LEU A 84 9.75 -11.21 -6.44
C LEU A 84 11.04 -11.21 -5.62
N ARG A 85 10.97 -10.86 -4.33
CA ARG A 85 12.13 -10.84 -3.42
C ARG A 85 12.73 -12.24 -3.26
N LEU A 86 11.89 -13.27 -3.10
CA LEU A 86 12.35 -14.66 -3.03
C LEU A 86 13.07 -15.07 -4.32
N ARG A 87 12.52 -14.71 -5.50
CA ARG A 87 13.20 -14.97 -6.78
C ARG A 87 14.55 -14.26 -6.92
N ARG A 88 14.73 -13.09 -6.31
CA ARG A 88 16.02 -12.36 -6.33
C ARG A 88 17.07 -12.98 -5.41
N MET A 89 16.65 -13.66 -4.34
CA MET A 89 17.54 -14.35 -3.40
C MET A 89 17.90 -15.78 -3.83
N LEU A 90 17.25 -16.31 -4.88
CA LEU A 90 17.56 -17.60 -5.50
C LEU A 90 19.03 -17.85 -5.90
N PRO A 91 19.83 -16.84 -6.31
CA PRO A 91 21.24 -17.06 -6.59
C PRO A 91 22.07 -17.40 -5.33
N GLU A 92 21.54 -17.16 -4.13
CA GLU A 92 22.25 -17.25 -2.85
C GLU A 92 21.87 -18.50 -2.02
N GLY A 93 20.87 -19.31 -2.42
CA GLY A 93 20.45 -20.50 -1.67
C GLY A 93 19.27 -21.28 -2.26
N GLU A 94 18.89 -22.40 -1.63
CA GLU A 94 17.73 -23.22 -2.04
C GLU A 94 16.38 -22.55 -1.64
N LEU A 95 15.35 -22.65 -2.49
CA LEU A 95 13.98 -22.14 -2.22
C LEU A 95 13.33 -22.71 -0.95
N SER A 96 13.79 -23.88 -0.52
CA SER A 96 13.34 -24.60 0.67
C SER A 96 13.83 -23.96 1.96
N ASP A 97 14.84 -23.10 1.93
CA ASP A 97 15.45 -22.53 3.12
C ASP A 97 14.43 -21.69 3.92
N ALA A 98 14.17 -22.14 5.15
CA ALA A 98 13.26 -21.47 6.06
C ALA A 98 13.79 -20.10 6.52
N GLN A 99 15.12 -19.92 6.58
CA GLN A 99 15.75 -18.67 7.02
C GLN A 99 15.55 -17.57 5.96
N ILE A 100 15.78 -17.87 4.68
CA ILE A 100 15.55 -16.93 3.57
C ILE A 100 14.08 -16.50 3.54
N ARG A 101 13.14 -17.46 3.65
CA ARG A 101 11.70 -17.14 3.68
C ARG A 101 11.32 -16.28 4.87
N SER A 102 11.88 -16.55 6.05
CA SER A 102 11.66 -15.74 7.25
C SER A 102 12.20 -14.32 7.06
N LEU A 103 13.40 -14.15 6.53
CA LEU A 103 14.00 -12.84 6.25
C LEU A 103 13.17 -12.00 5.28
N VAL A 104 12.67 -12.61 4.20
CA VAL A 104 11.79 -11.92 3.24
C VAL A 104 10.51 -11.47 3.92
N TRP A 105 9.85 -12.35 4.70
CA TRP A 105 8.64 -12.00 5.43
C TRP A 105 8.86 -10.90 6.46
N THR A 106 9.95 -10.96 7.23
CA THR A 106 10.28 -9.92 8.22
C THR A 106 10.52 -8.57 7.53
N SER A 107 11.23 -8.55 6.41
CA SER A 107 11.47 -7.31 5.67
C SER A 107 10.18 -6.71 5.10
N ILE A 108 9.27 -7.54 4.56
CA ILE A 108 7.95 -7.09 4.11
C ILE A 108 7.13 -6.58 5.30
N GLY A 109 7.12 -7.32 6.41
CA GLY A 109 6.39 -6.96 7.63
C GLY A 109 6.82 -5.59 8.19
N LEU A 110 8.12 -5.32 8.24
CA LEU A 110 8.63 -4.00 8.62
C LEU A 110 8.18 -2.90 7.65
N GLY A 111 8.13 -3.19 6.35
CA GLY A 111 7.58 -2.29 5.34
C GLY A 111 6.10 -1.99 5.56
N LEU A 112 5.29 -3.01 5.89
CA LEU A 112 3.85 -2.87 6.13
C LEU A 112 3.50 -1.94 7.29
N LEU A 113 4.37 -1.82 8.30
CA LEU A 113 4.18 -0.87 9.40
C LEU A 113 4.09 0.57 8.88
N THR A 114 4.77 0.89 7.79
CA THR A 114 4.72 2.22 7.17
C THR A 114 3.40 2.51 6.48
N ALA A 115 2.60 1.49 6.16
CA ALA A 115 1.28 1.63 5.56
C ALA A 115 0.16 1.81 6.61
N VAL A 116 0.45 1.64 7.91
CA VAL A 116 -0.57 1.76 8.97
C VAL A 116 -1.28 3.13 8.94
N PRO A 117 -0.58 4.28 8.88
CA PRO A 117 -1.27 5.57 8.84
C PRO A 117 -2.09 5.78 7.55
N PHE A 118 -1.65 5.22 6.41
CA PHE A 118 -2.42 5.20 5.17
C PHE A 118 -3.77 4.50 5.36
N PHE A 119 -3.77 3.30 5.95
CA PHE A 119 -5.02 2.56 6.19
C PHE A 119 -5.86 3.19 7.28
N TRP A 120 -5.23 3.78 8.30
CA TRP A 120 -5.92 4.52 9.35
C TRP A 120 -6.71 5.72 8.81
N MET A 121 -6.08 6.59 8.01
CA MET A 121 -6.76 7.75 7.43
C MET A 121 -7.92 7.34 6.51
N ASN A 122 -7.73 6.28 5.72
CA ASN A 122 -8.79 5.72 4.88
C ASN A 122 -9.90 5.03 5.70
N TYR A 123 -9.56 4.42 6.84
CA TYR A 123 -10.54 3.86 7.77
C TYR A 123 -11.42 4.94 8.39
N GLU A 124 -10.83 6.03 8.86
CA GLU A 124 -11.55 7.18 9.42
C GLU A 124 -12.52 7.82 8.41
N LEU A 125 -12.20 7.81 7.12
CA LEU A 125 -13.16 8.21 6.08
C LEU A 125 -14.35 7.26 5.96
N ALA A 126 -14.09 5.95 6.04
CA ALA A 126 -15.14 4.93 5.95
C ALA A 126 -16.02 4.89 7.21
N TYR A 127 -15.44 5.18 8.37
CA TYR A 127 -16.06 5.11 9.70
C TYR A 127 -15.62 6.31 10.55
N PRO A 128 -16.18 7.51 10.31
CA PRO A 128 -15.78 8.71 11.04
C PRO A 128 -16.09 8.54 12.52
N SER A 129 -15.11 8.75 13.39
CA SER A 129 -15.35 8.85 14.82
C SER A 129 -16.14 10.14 15.10
N SER A 130 -17.41 9.99 15.49
CA SER A 130 -18.35 11.06 15.86
C SER A 130 -17.90 11.88 17.06
#